data_AF-A0A8E0MEA2-F1
#
_entry.id   AF-A0A8E0MEA2-F1
#
_cell.length_a   1.000
_cell.length_b   1.000
_cell.length_c   1.000
_cell.angle_alpha   90.00
_cell.angle_beta   90.00
_cell.angle_gamma   90.00
#
_symmetry.space_group_name_H-M   'P 1'
#
loop_
_entity.id
_entity.type
_entity.pdbx_description
1 polymer ?
#
loop_
_entity_poly.entity_id
_entity_poly.type
_entity_poly.pdbx_seq_one_letter_code
_entity_poly.pdbx_strand_id
1 'polypeptide(L)'
;MTYDLGVRLAAEFIGTAIMVLLGNGSVANVDLKGTKGNGSDWLLIAVGYGAGVMIPAMMFGAISGNHINPAFTLGLAASGMFPWSEVLPYIAVQMAGAMFGQLLVVAAYKPHYDLTTNTQHVLGTFSTISATKSKLNGFVNEFIGSYILFIGALGITKAPFFQ
;
A
#
# COMPACT_ATOMS: atom_id res chain seq x y z
N MET A 1 -3.67 -0.73 -22.73
CA MET A 1 -2.55 -1.52 -22.15
C MET A 1 -2.24 -2.67 -23.08
N THR A 2 -0.98 -3.08 -23.17
CA THR A 2 -0.49 -4.13 -24.10
C THR A 2 -0.71 -5.55 -23.58
N TYR A 3 -0.88 -5.73 -22.27
CA TYR A 3 -1.04 -7.02 -21.62
C TYR A 3 -2.52 -7.39 -21.40
N ASP A 4 -2.80 -8.69 -21.47
CA ASP A 4 -4.11 -9.26 -21.16
C ASP A 4 -4.55 -8.95 -19.72
N LEU A 5 -5.86 -8.83 -19.50
CA LEU A 5 -6.42 -8.52 -18.18
C LEU A 5 -5.93 -9.49 -17.09
N GLY A 6 -5.82 -10.80 -17.36
CA GLY A 6 -5.36 -11.77 -16.38
C GLY A 6 -3.93 -11.48 -15.87
N VAL A 7 -3.03 -11.12 -16.78
CA VAL A 7 -1.64 -10.74 -16.44
C VAL A 7 -1.61 -9.47 -15.60
N ARG A 8 -2.44 -8.48 -15.96
CA ARG A 8 -2.54 -7.22 -15.22
C ARG A 8 -3.09 -7.42 -13.82
N LEU A 9 -4.11 -8.27 -13.66
CA LEU A 9 -4.66 -8.62 -12.36
C LEU A 9 -3.63 -9.36 -11.47
N ALA A 10 -2.84 -10.26 -12.05
CA ALA A 10 -1.75 -10.90 -11.32
C ALA A 10 -0.69 -9.89 -10.85
N ALA A 11 -0.33 -8.93 -11.71
CA ALA A 11 0.60 -7.86 -11.36
C ALA A 11 0.04 -6.96 -10.23
N GLU A 12 -1.25 -6.62 -10.24
CA GLU A 12 -1.88 -5.87 -9.14
C GLU A 12 -1.89 -6.65 -7.82
N PHE A 13 -2.18 -7.95 -7.86
CA PHE A 13 -2.12 -8.81 -6.69
C PHE A 13 -0.71 -8.84 -6.08
N ILE A 14 0.30 -9.16 -6.91
CA ILE A 14 1.69 -9.28 -6.47
C ILE A 14 2.24 -7.93 -6.02
N GLY A 15 1.97 -6.86 -6.78
CA GLY A 15 2.37 -5.50 -6.45
C GLY A 15 1.82 -5.03 -5.10
N THR A 16 0.53 -5.27 -4.86
CA THR A 16 -0.09 -4.92 -3.57
C THR A 16 0.46 -5.77 -2.43
N ALA A 17 0.73 -7.06 -2.66
CA ALA A 17 1.35 -7.93 -1.67
C ALA A 17 2.76 -7.45 -1.28
N ILE A 18 3.59 -7.06 -2.25
CA ILE A 18 4.93 -6.51 -2.01
C ILE A 18 4.84 -5.18 -1.26
N MET A 19 3.91 -4.29 -1.66
CA MET A 19 3.68 -3.02 -0.97
C MET A 19 3.35 -3.22 0.51
N VAL A 20 2.43 -4.14 0.82
CA VAL A 20 2.09 -4.46 2.21
C VAL A 20 3.25 -5.15 2.93
N LEU A 21 3.94 -6.09 2.29
CA LEU A 21 5.05 -6.81 2.90
C LEU A 21 6.17 -5.87 3.34
N LEU A 22 6.51 -4.88 2.52
CA LEU A 22 7.55 -3.90 2.82
C LEU A 22 7.06 -2.78 3.73
N GLY A 23 5.88 -2.23 3.45
CA GLY A 23 5.27 -1.15 4.23
C GLY A 23 4.87 -1.59 5.63
N ASN A 24 4.00 -2.59 5.75
CA ASN A 24 3.60 -3.12 7.07
C ASN A 24 4.74 -3.88 7.74
N GLY A 25 5.68 -4.45 6.97
CA GLY A 25 6.91 -5.02 7.53
C GLY A 25 7.79 -3.98 8.23
N SER A 26 7.85 -2.74 7.73
CA SER A 26 8.58 -1.66 8.41
C SER A 26 7.88 -1.26 9.72
N VAL A 27 6.55 -1.17 9.72
CA VAL A 27 5.75 -0.94 10.93
C VAL A 27 5.95 -2.07 11.94
N ALA A 28 5.86 -3.33 11.49
CA ALA A 28 6.09 -4.50 12.34
C ALA A 28 7.49 -4.50 12.96
N ASN A 29 8.51 -4.10 12.21
CA ASN A 29 9.87 -3.96 12.73
C ASN A 29 10.01 -2.85 13.77
N VAL A 30 9.20 -1.78 13.73
CA VAL A 30 9.26 -0.69 14.71
C VAL A 30 8.38 -0.97 15.93
N ASP A 31 7.18 -1.49 15.72
CA ASP A 31 6.15 -1.56 16.76
C ASP A 31 6.14 -2.87 17.53
N LEU A 32 6.55 -3.99 16.94
CA LEU A 32 6.53 -5.28 17.62
C LEU A 32 7.72 -5.43 18.58
N LYS A 33 7.43 -6.03 19.74
CA LYS A 33 8.40 -6.21 20.81
C LYS A 33 9.54 -7.15 20.38
N GLY A 34 10.77 -6.71 20.65
CA GLY A 34 11.96 -7.53 20.48
C GLY A 34 12.49 -7.64 19.05
N THR A 35 11.88 -6.94 18.08
CA THR A 35 12.50 -6.71 16.78
C THR A 35 13.72 -5.80 16.96
N LYS A 36 14.64 -5.81 16.00
CA LYS A 36 15.83 -4.94 16.05
C LYS A 36 15.50 -3.47 15.85
N GLY A 37 14.40 -3.17 15.14
CA GLY A 37 13.89 -1.82 14.99
C GLY A 37 12.97 -1.37 16.13
N ASN A 38 12.72 -2.19 17.16
CA ASN A 38 11.69 -1.87 18.14
C ASN A 38 11.96 -0.54 18.84
N GLY A 39 10.99 0.39 18.79
CA GLY A 39 11.12 1.74 19.36
C GLY A 39 11.96 2.72 18.52
N SER A 40 12.23 2.39 17.25
CA SER A 40 12.83 3.34 16.30
C SER A 40 11.87 4.47 15.92
N ASP A 41 12.40 5.49 15.26
CA ASP A 41 11.65 6.67 14.82
C ASP A 41 10.71 6.36 13.65
N TRP A 42 9.65 7.17 13.55
CA TRP A 42 8.69 7.21 12.44
C TRP A 42 9.35 7.31 11.06
N LEU A 43 10.54 7.94 10.96
CA LEU A 43 11.27 8.02 9.70
C LEU A 43 11.54 6.65 9.06
N LEU A 44 11.82 5.61 9.85
CA LEU A 44 12.04 4.26 9.32
C LEU A 44 10.77 3.71 8.68
N ILE A 45 9.61 3.96 9.31
CA ILE A 45 8.30 3.58 8.77
C ILE A 45 8.05 4.33 7.47
N ALA A 46 8.21 5.66 7.46
CA ALA A 46 7.96 6.50 6.29
C ALA A 46 8.81 6.09 5.09
N VAL A 47 10.11 5.85 5.28
CA VAL A 47 11.01 5.41 4.21
C VAL A 47 10.67 3.98 3.76
N GLY A 48 10.41 3.06 4.71
CA GLY A 48 10.05 1.68 4.39
C GLY A 48 8.75 1.58 3.59
N TYR A 49 7.74 2.36 3.96
CA TYR A 49 6.46 2.40 3.24
C TYR A 49 6.61 3.09 1.88
N GLY A 50 7.38 4.19 1.80
CA GLY A 50 7.72 4.85 0.54
C GLY A 50 8.40 3.89 -0.45
N ALA A 51 9.38 3.12 0.01
CA ALA A 51 10.02 2.07 -0.78
C ALA A 51 9.04 0.95 -1.16
N GLY A 52 8.15 0.57 -0.23
CA GLY A 52 7.08 -0.40 -0.46
C GLY A 52 6.12 0.00 -1.57
N VAL A 53 5.83 1.29 -1.76
CA VAL A 53 5.04 1.80 -2.89
C VAL A 53 5.89 1.90 -4.16
N MET A 54 7.12 2.41 -4.04
CA MET A 54 8.00 2.67 -5.19
C MET A 54 8.45 1.39 -5.93
N ILE A 55 8.79 0.33 -5.19
CA ILE A 55 9.32 -0.91 -5.80
C ILE A 55 8.28 -1.56 -6.73
N PRO A 56 7.03 -1.85 -6.29
CA PRO A 56 5.97 -2.31 -7.19
C PRO A 56 5.71 -1.37 -8.35
N ALA A 57 5.76 -0.05 -8.13
CA ALA A 57 5.59 0.94 -9.21
C ALA A 57 6.60 0.77 -10.34
N MET A 58 7.87 0.54 -10.00
CA MET A 58 8.91 0.28 -10.99
C MET A 58 8.81 -1.12 -11.62
N MET A 59 8.32 -2.11 -10.87
CA MET A 59 8.20 -3.49 -11.35
C MET A 59 7.02 -3.67 -12.32
N PHE A 60 5.86 -3.08 -12.00
CA PHE A 60 4.58 -3.42 -12.63
C PHE A 60 3.90 -2.23 -13.34
N GLY A 61 4.49 -1.03 -13.30
CA GLY A 61 3.94 0.16 -13.94
C GLY A 61 3.63 -0.06 -15.43
N ALA A 62 4.54 -0.69 -16.18
CA ALA A 62 4.34 -0.99 -17.60
C ALA A 62 3.35 -2.15 -17.89
N ILE A 63 2.99 -2.94 -16.87
CA ILE A 63 2.13 -4.13 -17.01
C ILE A 63 0.68 -3.78 -16.70
N SER A 64 0.39 -3.43 -15.44
CA SER A 64 -0.97 -3.17 -14.97
C SER A 64 -1.33 -1.69 -14.82
N GLY A 65 -0.36 -0.79 -15.00
CA GLY A 65 -0.44 0.60 -14.56
C GLY A 65 -0.02 0.80 -13.10
N ASN A 66 0.29 -0.28 -12.36
CA ASN A 66 0.59 -0.30 -10.93
C ASN A 66 -0.38 0.58 -10.12
N HIS A 67 -1.66 0.21 -10.13
CA HIS A 67 -2.61 0.95 -9.32
C HIS A 67 -2.38 0.66 -7.83
N ILE A 68 -2.30 -0.62 -7.47
CA ILE A 68 -2.03 -1.17 -6.12
C ILE A 68 -2.82 -0.53 -4.98
N ASN A 69 -3.93 0.15 -5.34
CA ASN A 69 -4.70 1.03 -4.49
C ASN A 69 -6.11 1.19 -5.09
N PRO A 70 -7.16 0.81 -4.34
CA PRO A 70 -8.54 0.97 -4.78
C PRO A 70 -8.94 2.41 -5.08
N ALA A 71 -8.52 3.38 -4.26
CA ALA A 71 -8.83 4.79 -4.45
C ALA A 71 -8.16 5.35 -5.71
N PHE A 72 -6.94 4.91 -6.02
CA PHE A 72 -6.27 5.31 -7.26
C PHE A 72 -6.95 4.71 -8.49
N THR A 73 -7.36 3.43 -8.42
CA THR A 73 -8.13 2.76 -9.48
C THR A 73 -9.44 3.50 -9.76
N LEU A 74 -10.17 3.90 -8.71
CA LEU A 74 -11.40 4.69 -8.83
C LEU A 74 -11.13 6.09 -9.38
N GLY A 75 -10.07 6.76 -8.93
CA GLY A 75 -9.68 8.08 -9.41
C GLY A 75 -9.35 8.08 -10.91
N LEU A 76 -8.59 7.07 -11.38
CA LEU A 76 -8.28 6.90 -12.80
C LEU A 76 -9.54 6.63 -13.62
N ALA A 77 -10.45 5.79 -13.12
CA ALA A 77 -11.71 5.48 -13.80
C ALA A 77 -12.63 6.71 -13.90
N ALA A 78 -12.77 7.45 -12.81
CA ALA A 78 -13.53 8.71 -12.76
C ALA A 78 -12.93 9.78 -13.70
N SER A 79 -11.62 9.76 -13.90
CA SER A 79 -10.92 10.67 -14.82
C SER A 79 -10.95 10.21 -16.29
N GLY A 80 -11.63 9.09 -16.61
CA GLY A 80 -11.67 8.51 -17.95
C GLY A 80 -10.36 7.86 -18.41
N MET A 81 -9.40 7.67 -17.50
CA MET A 81 -8.09 7.08 -17.78
C MET A 81 -8.05 5.55 -17.58
N PHE A 82 -9.11 4.95 -17.03
CA PHE A 82 -9.22 3.51 -16.80
C PHE A 82 -10.66 3.01 -17.03
N PRO A 83 -10.87 1.86 -17.69
CA PRO A 83 -12.22 1.36 -17.96
C PRO A 83 -12.94 0.92 -16.68
N TRP A 84 -14.16 1.44 -16.48
CA TRP A 84 -15.01 1.11 -15.34
C TRP A 84 -15.31 -0.39 -15.19
N SER A 85 -15.37 -1.13 -16.30
CA SER A 85 -15.60 -2.59 -16.29
C SER A 85 -14.48 -3.39 -15.62
N GLU A 86 -13.28 -2.83 -15.51
CA GLU A 86 -12.12 -3.51 -14.91
C GLU A 86 -11.85 -3.09 -13.45
N VAL A 87 -12.56 -2.06 -12.96
CA VAL A 87 -12.35 -1.50 -11.61
C VAL A 87 -12.59 -2.54 -10.52
N LEU A 88 -13.72 -3.25 -10.55
CA LEU A 88 -14.04 -4.22 -9.51
C LEU A 88 -13.05 -5.40 -9.50
N PRO A 89 -12.69 -6.02 -10.66
CA PRO A 89 -11.61 -7.00 -10.70
C PRO A 89 -10.29 -6.51 -10.11
N TYR A 90 -9.85 -5.29 -10.45
CA TYR A 90 -8.62 -4.69 -9.90
C TYR A 90 -8.68 -4.54 -8.38
N ILE A 91 -9.77 -3.95 -7.85
CA ILE A 91 -9.95 -3.78 -6.41
C ILE A 91 -9.94 -5.14 -5.69
N ALA A 92 -10.61 -6.14 -6.25
CA ALA A 92 -10.66 -7.47 -5.65
C ALA A 92 -9.27 -8.10 -5.49
N VAL A 93 -8.43 -8.03 -6.54
CA VAL A 93 -7.07 -8.59 -6.47
C VAL A 93 -6.11 -7.75 -5.64
N GLN A 94 -6.30 -6.42 -5.58
CA GLN A 94 -5.56 -5.54 -4.66
C GLN A 94 -5.86 -5.92 -3.21
N MET A 95 -7.13 -6.07 -2.85
CA MET A 95 -7.54 -6.47 -1.49
C MET A 95 -7.00 -7.86 -1.14
N ALA A 96 -7.11 -8.82 -2.06
CA ALA A 96 -6.55 -10.17 -1.86
C ALA A 96 -5.02 -10.14 -1.72
N GLY A 97 -4.33 -9.33 -2.53
CA GLY A 97 -2.88 -9.13 -2.46
C GLY A 97 -2.45 -8.51 -1.14
N ALA A 98 -3.19 -7.50 -0.66
CA ALA A 98 -2.94 -6.88 0.65
C ALA A 98 -3.09 -7.88 1.80
N MET A 99 -4.16 -8.69 1.80
CA MET A 99 -4.36 -9.75 2.80
C MET A 99 -3.23 -10.77 2.75
N PHE A 100 -2.83 -11.21 1.55
CA PHE A 100 -1.74 -12.15 1.37
C PHE A 100 -0.40 -11.59 1.86
N GLY A 101 -0.06 -10.35 1.48
CA GLY A 101 1.14 -9.65 1.96
C GLY A 101 1.16 -9.53 3.48
N GLN A 102 0.03 -9.21 4.11
CA GLN A 102 -0.06 -9.13 5.56
C GLN A 102 0.10 -10.48 6.24
N LEU A 103 -0.45 -11.56 5.69
CA LEU A 103 -0.24 -12.91 6.22
C LEU A 103 1.25 -13.28 6.21
N LEU A 104 1.99 -12.87 5.17
CA LEU A 104 3.43 -13.07 5.11
C LEU A 104 4.18 -12.24 6.17
N VAL A 105 3.77 -10.99 6.43
CA VAL A 105 4.31 -10.18 7.55
C VAL A 105 4.08 -10.91 8.87
N VAL A 106 2.88 -11.41 9.11
CA VAL A 106 2.55 -12.17 10.33
C VAL A 106 3.40 -13.43 10.46
N ALA A 107 3.58 -14.18 9.37
CA ALA A 107 4.43 -15.36 9.37
C ALA A 107 5.90 -15.02 9.65
N ALA A 108 6.45 -13.98 9.01
CA ALA A 108 7.84 -13.56 9.15
C ALA A 108 8.16 -13.01 10.55
N TYR A 109 7.20 -12.31 11.17
CA TYR A 109 7.35 -11.71 12.51
C TYR A 109 6.65 -12.51 13.60
N LYS A 110 6.23 -13.77 13.35
CA LYS A 110 5.36 -14.53 14.25
C LYS A 110 5.83 -14.56 15.72
N PRO A 111 7.12 -14.81 16.03
CA PRO A 111 7.58 -14.76 17.42
C PRO A 111 7.41 -13.38 18.06
N HIS A 112 7.61 -12.30 17.31
CA HIS A 112 7.44 -10.93 17.81
C HIS A 112 5.97 -10.57 18.04
N TYR A 113 5.06 -11.06 17.19
CA TYR A 113 3.62 -10.97 17.45
C TYR A 113 3.24 -11.67 18.76
N ASP A 114 3.77 -12.87 19.01
CA ASP A 114 3.49 -13.62 20.25
C ASP A 114 4.04 -12.94 21.51
N LEU A 115 5.14 -12.19 21.38
CA LEU A 115 5.75 -11.42 22.47
C LEU A 115 5.05 -10.07 22.73
N THR A 116 4.30 -9.55 21.76
CA THR A 116 3.71 -8.21 21.84
C THR A 116 2.32 -8.26 22.45
N THR A 117 2.21 -7.82 23.70
CA THR A 117 0.92 -7.81 24.42
C THR A 117 0.10 -6.53 24.19
N ASN A 118 0.72 -5.47 23.67
CA ASN A 118 0.02 -4.23 23.37
C ASN A 118 -0.78 -4.37 22.07
N THR A 119 -2.10 -4.38 22.19
CA THR A 119 -3.03 -4.57 21.07
C THR A 119 -2.99 -3.43 20.05
N GLN A 120 -2.63 -2.21 20.46
CA GLN A 120 -2.50 -1.09 19.53
C GLN A 120 -1.26 -1.21 18.65
N HIS A 121 -0.15 -1.70 19.20
CA HIS A 121 1.05 -1.98 18.43
C HIS A 121 0.80 -3.10 17.43
N VAL A 122 0.10 -4.16 17.84
CA VAL A 122 -0.32 -5.22 16.91
C VAL A 122 -1.25 -4.66 15.85
N LEU A 123 -2.29 -3.89 16.20
CA LEU A 123 -3.24 -3.32 15.23
C LEU A 123 -2.56 -2.36 14.24
N GLY A 124 -1.56 -1.61 14.70
CA GLY A 124 -0.78 -0.67 13.90
C GLY A 124 -0.07 -1.34 12.72
N THR A 125 0.33 -2.60 12.85
CA THR A 125 0.95 -3.35 11.75
C THR A 125 -0.05 -3.82 10.68
N PHE A 126 -1.36 -3.64 10.89
CA PHE A 126 -2.41 -4.04 9.94
C PHE A 126 -3.17 -2.84 9.37
N SER A 127 -3.34 -1.78 10.15
CA SER A 127 -4.21 -0.65 9.80
C SER A 127 -3.83 0.62 10.54
N THR A 128 -4.24 1.76 10.00
CA THR A 128 -4.06 3.07 10.63
C THR A 128 -5.19 3.36 11.63
N ILE A 129 -4.86 4.07 12.72
CA ILE A 129 -5.81 4.53 13.73
C ILE A 129 -5.75 6.05 13.88
N SER A 130 -6.86 6.65 14.31
CA SER A 130 -6.92 8.10 14.55
C SER A 130 -6.36 8.45 15.94
N ALA A 131 -5.34 9.32 15.97
CA ALA A 131 -4.76 9.81 17.22
C ALA A 131 -5.71 10.73 18.00
N THR A 132 -6.52 11.54 17.31
CA THR A 132 -7.41 12.55 17.93
C THR A 132 -8.88 12.14 17.96
N LYS A 133 -9.23 11.01 17.34
CA LYS A 133 -10.61 10.50 17.14
C LYS A 133 -11.53 11.47 16.36
N SER A 134 -10.99 12.56 15.78
CA SER A 134 -11.75 13.52 14.99
C SER A 134 -12.00 12.97 13.59
N LYS A 135 -13.26 12.59 13.31
CA LYS A 135 -13.65 12.02 12.01
C LYS A 135 -13.49 13.00 10.85
N LEU A 136 -13.89 14.25 11.05
CA LEU A 136 -13.81 15.27 10.00
C LEU A 136 -12.36 15.62 9.68
N ASN A 137 -11.54 15.87 10.70
CA ASN A 137 -10.12 16.17 10.48
C ASN A 137 -9.38 14.96 9.91
N GLY A 138 -9.69 13.73 10.36
CA GLY A 138 -9.17 12.51 9.77
C GLY A 138 -9.52 12.39 8.28
N PHE A 139 -10.77 12.64 7.89
CA PHE A 139 -11.16 12.65 6.48
C PHE A 139 -10.38 13.67 5.66
N VAL A 140 -10.27 14.91 6.15
CA VAL A 140 -9.51 15.97 5.45
C VAL A 140 -8.05 15.59 5.30
N ASN A 141 -7.44 15.00 6.33
CA ASN A 141 -6.06 14.55 6.30
C ASN A 141 -5.82 13.46 5.24
N GLU A 142 -6.65 12.40 5.24
CA GLU A 142 -6.56 11.31 4.27
C GLU A 142 -6.84 11.78 2.84
N PHE A 143 -7.78 12.71 2.66
CA PHE A 143 -8.10 13.29 1.36
C PHE A 143 -6.92 14.07 0.78
N ILE A 144 -6.34 14.98 1.55
CA ILE A 144 -5.19 15.79 1.09
C ILE A 144 -4.00 14.90 0.77
N GLY A 145 -3.68 13.94 1.65
CA GLY A 145 -2.57 13.00 1.44
C GLY A 145 -2.76 12.17 0.17
N SER A 146 -3.95 11.59 -0.02
CA SER A 146 -4.28 10.80 -1.21
C SER A 146 -4.22 11.64 -2.49
N TYR A 147 -4.74 12.88 -2.45
CA TYR A 147 -4.70 13.79 -3.59
C TYR A 147 -3.28 14.12 -4.04
N ILE A 148 -2.39 14.46 -3.09
CA ILE A 148 -0.98 14.75 -3.38
C ILE A 148 -0.29 13.50 -3.94
N LEU A 149 -0.53 12.33 -3.36
CA LEU A 149 0.02 11.06 -3.86
C LEU A 149 -0.40 10.82 -5.32
N PHE A 150 -1.66 11.06 -5.66
CA PHE A 150 -2.20 10.76 -6.99
C PHE A 150 -1.64 11.72 -8.04
N ILE A 151 -1.60 13.02 -7.74
CA ILE A 151 -0.99 14.00 -8.65
C ILE A 151 0.51 13.74 -8.80
N GLY A 152 1.22 13.40 -7.71
CA GLY A 152 2.62 13.03 -7.77
C GLY A 152 2.85 11.81 -8.68
N ALA A 153 2.08 10.75 -8.48
CA ALA A 153 2.17 9.53 -9.28
C ALA A 153 1.89 9.80 -10.77
N LEU A 154 0.83 10.55 -11.09
CA LEU A 154 0.50 10.92 -12.46
C LEU A 154 1.56 11.84 -13.09
N GLY A 155 2.05 12.83 -12.33
CA GLY A 155 3.08 13.76 -12.79
C GLY A 155 4.39 13.06 -13.11
N ILE A 156 4.80 12.09 -12.28
CA ILE A 156 5.99 11.27 -12.52
C ILE A 156 5.78 10.36 -13.73
N THR A 157 4.71 9.57 -13.75
CA THR A 157 4.48 8.55 -14.80
C THR A 157 4.16 9.12 -16.17
N LYS A 158 3.63 10.35 -16.26
CA LYS A 158 3.36 11.03 -17.53
C LYS A 158 4.48 11.98 -17.95
N ALA A 159 5.52 12.17 -17.13
CA ALA A 159 6.69 12.93 -17.52
C ALA A 159 7.42 12.24 -18.69
N PRO A 160 8.09 12.99 -19.59
CA PRO A 160 8.77 12.44 -20.77
C PRO A 160 9.80 11.33 -20.48
N PHE A 161 10.28 11.23 -19.24
CA PHE A 161 11.24 10.22 -18.80
C PHE A 161 10.60 8.84 -18.52
N PHE A 162 9.28 8.77 -18.34
CA PHE A 162 8.54 7.55 -17.96
C PHE A 162 7.53 7.10 -19.04
N GLN A 163 7.56 7.71 -20.23
CA GLN A 163 6.82 7.27 -21.42
C GLN A 163 7.68 6.37 -22.30
#